data_AF-A0A1S3KHM2-F1
#
_entry.id   AF-A0A1S3KHM2-F1
#
_cell.length_a   1.000
_cell.length_b   1.000
_cell.length_c   1.000
_cell.angle_alpha   90.00
_cell.angle_beta   90.00
_cell.angle_gamma   90.00
#
_symmetry.space_group_name_H-M   'P 1'
#
loop_
_entity.id
_entity.type
_entity.pdbx_description
1 polymer ?
#
loop_
_entity_poly.entity_id
_entity_poly.type
_entity_poly.pdbx_seq_one_letter_code
_entity_poly.pdbx_strand_id
1 'polypeptide(L)'
;MNILSVTAILSLTTLLVQGVEASQKLRHKVNNHNIHGMRKKRAADNMMQWSSWTEWSSCSRSCGTGVASRVRECKDHVSRRHSYIRYYQRHKMKSSCVGKYKDFKTCNTDECPKNSKSFRAEQCEKFNVKVFHGRRRYRWEPYYQGSICV
;
A
#
# COMPACT_ATOMS: atom_id res chain seq x y z
N MET A 1 -8.66 -7.39 -61.00
CA MET A 1 -9.48 -8.20 -60.09
C MET A 1 -9.30 -9.67 -60.45
N ASN A 2 -8.47 -10.41 -59.71
CA ASN A 2 -8.40 -11.87 -59.82
C ASN A 2 -9.10 -12.45 -58.58
N ILE A 3 -10.41 -12.68 -58.70
CA ILE A 3 -11.28 -13.19 -57.64
C ILE A 3 -10.75 -14.53 -57.09
N LEU A 4 -10.08 -15.33 -57.94
CA LEU A 4 -9.44 -16.59 -57.58
C LEU A 4 -8.27 -16.45 -56.58
N SER A 5 -7.61 -15.28 -56.54
CA SER A 5 -6.48 -15.05 -55.62
C SER A 5 -6.94 -14.68 -54.21
N VAL A 6 -8.08 -14.00 -54.08
CA VAL A 6 -8.58 -13.52 -52.79
C VAL A 6 -9.22 -14.66 -52.01
N THR A 7 -9.92 -15.57 -52.70
CA THR A 7 -10.48 -16.78 -52.08
C THR A 7 -9.38 -17.73 -51.60
N ALA A 8 -8.27 -17.85 -52.34
CA ALA A 8 -7.13 -18.67 -51.94
C ALA A 8 -6.45 -18.14 -50.66
N ILE A 9 -6.30 -16.82 -50.55
CA ILE A 9 -5.72 -16.17 -49.37
C ILE A 9 -6.64 -16.34 -48.15
N LEU A 10 -7.96 -16.17 -48.30
CA LEU A 10 -8.93 -16.38 -47.22
C LEU A 10 -8.99 -17.85 -46.75
N SER A 11 -8.79 -18.83 -47.64
CA SER A 11 -8.72 -20.24 -47.25
C SER A 11 -7.42 -20.61 -46.53
N LEU A 12 -6.30 -19.96 -46.87
CA LEU A 12 -5.01 -20.19 -46.19
C LEU A 12 -5.01 -19.60 -44.77
N THR A 13 -5.65 -18.45 -44.57
CA THR A 13 -5.74 -17.84 -43.24
C THR A 13 -6.69 -18.60 -42.31
N THR A 14 -7.80 -19.15 -42.81
CA THR A 14 -8.70 -19.98 -41.99
C THR A 14 -8.05 -21.29 -41.54
N LEU A 15 -7.24 -21.93 -42.38
CA LEU A 15 -6.48 -23.13 -42.00
C LEU A 15 -5.44 -22.85 -40.90
N LEU A 16 -4.80 -21.68 -40.93
CA LEU A 16 -3.89 -21.27 -39.86
C LEU A 16 -4.63 -20.99 -38.54
N VAL A 17 -5.80 -20.33 -38.60
CA VAL A 17 -6.60 -20.02 -37.41
C VAL A 17 -7.15 -21.29 -36.74
N GLN A 18 -7.62 -22.27 -37.51
CA GLN A 18 -8.05 -23.57 -36.97
C GLN A 18 -6.91 -24.37 -36.31
N GLY A 19 -5.66 -24.18 -36.75
CA GLY A 19 -4.48 -24.78 -36.12
C GLY A 19 -4.14 -24.18 -34.74
N VAL A 20 -4.46 -22.90 -34.51
CA VAL A 20 -4.19 -22.21 -33.23
C VAL A 20 -5.19 -22.63 -32.15
N GLU A 21 -6.47 -22.81 -32.49
CA GLU A 21 -7.51 -23.18 -31.52
C GLU A 21 -7.37 -24.63 -31.01
N ALA A 22 -6.91 -25.56 -31.84
CA ALA A 22 -6.63 -26.94 -31.43
C ALA A 22 -5.54 -27.02 -30.34
N SER A 23 -4.60 -26.08 -30.34
CA SER A 23 -3.48 -26.02 -29.39
C SER A 23 -3.87 -25.46 -28.01
N GLN A 24 -5.04 -24.79 -27.88
CA GLN A 24 -5.49 -24.17 -26.64
C GLN A 24 -6.26 -25.15 -25.73
N LYS A 25 -6.78 -26.25 -26.29
CA LYS A 25 -7.61 -27.23 -25.58
C LYS A 25 -6.84 -28.26 -24.74
N LEU A 26 -5.51 -28.29 -24.84
CA LEU A 26 -4.63 -29.21 -24.07
C LEU A 26 -4.12 -28.64 -22.74
N ARG A 27 -4.45 -27.38 -22.38
CA ARG A 27 -3.96 -26.73 -21.14
C ARG A 27 -4.92 -26.77 -19.94
N HIS A 28 -6.05 -27.47 -20.02
CA HIS A 28 -7.03 -27.53 -18.92
C HIS A 28 -7.22 -28.92 -18.26
N LYS A 29 -6.29 -29.86 -18.44
CA LYS A 29 -6.30 -31.14 -17.72
C LYS A 29 -5.06 -31.31 -16.83
N VAL A 30 -4.96 -30.49 -15.78
CA VAL A 30 -4.23 -30.91 -14.57
C VAL A 30 -5.23 -31.68 -13.72
N ASN A 31 -5.34 -32.99 -13.98
CA ASN A 31 -5.91 -33.94 -13.03
C ASN A 31 -4.78 -34.29 -12.05
N ASN A 32 -4.88 -33.84 -10.81
CA ASN A 32 -4.09 -34.43 -9.73
C ASN A 32 -5.01 -34.75 -8.56
N HIS A 33 -5.67 -35.90 -8.68
CA HIS A 33 -6.27 -36.60 -7.56
C HIS A 33 -5.15 -37.10 -6.64
N ASN A 34 -4.87 -36.35 -5.56
CA ASN A 34 -4.31 -36.92 -4.34
C ASN A 34 -4.60 -36.00 -3.12
N ILE A 35 -5.89 -35.83 -2.80
CA ILE A 35 -6.39 -34.96 -1.71
C ILE A 35 -6.63 -35.79 -0.43
N HIS A 36 -5.69 -36.67 -0.03
CA HIS A 36 -5.82 -37.37 1.27
C HIS A 36 -4.53 -37.55 2.10
N GLY A 37 -3.40 -36.93 1.70
CA GLY A 37 -2.12 -37.18 2.37
C GLY A 37 -1.51 -36.06 3.20
N MET A 38 -1.93 -34.79 3.07
CA MET A 38 -1.24 -33.66 3.75
C MET A 38 -2.16 -32.47 4.08
N ARG A 39 -3.18 -32.68 4.94
CA ARG A 39 -3.98 -31.59 5.55
C ARG A 39 -3.35 -31.04 6.85
N LYS A 40 -2.03 -30.85 6.92
CA LYS A 40 -1.37 -30.17 8.07
C LYS A 40 -0.19 -29.26 7.68
N LYS A 41 -0.34 -28.51 6.58
CA LYS A 41 0.44 -27.28 6.34
C LYS A 41 -0.52 -26.09 6.23
N ARG A 42 -1.30 -25.84 7.29
CA ARG A 42 -1.54 -24.44 7.69
C ARG A 42 -0.24 -24.07 8.39
N ALA A 43 0.76 -23.64 7.63
CA ALA A 43 1.13 -22.23 7.58
C ALA A 43 1.22 -21.70 9.01
N ALA A 44 2.42 -21.35 9.46
CA ALA A 44 2.58 -20.55 10.65
C ALA A 44 1.76 -19.27 10.44
N ASP A 45 0.50 -19.30 10.84
CA ASP A 45 -0.37 -18.14 10.84
C ASP A 45 0.34 -17.17 11.79
N ASN A 46 0.84 -16.06 11.24
CA ASN A 46 1.39 -14.98 12.04
C ASN A 46 0.35 -14.67 13.11
N MET A 47 0.71 -14.89 14.39
CA MET A 47 -0.22 -14.68 15.50
C MET A 47 -0.79 -13.27 15.48
N MET A 48 0.02 -12.35 14.97
CA MET A 48 -0.36 -10.97 14.82
C MET A 48 -0.86 -10.72 13.40
N GLN A 49 -2.06 -10.16 13.33
CA GLN A 49 -2.70 -9.75 12.10
C GLN A 49 -2.96 -8.25 12.14
N TRP A 50 -2.81 -7.60 10.98
CA TRP A 50 -3.22 -6.21 10.83
C TRP A 50 -4.73 -6.09 10.95
N SER A 51 -5.20 -5.08 11.68
CA SER A 51 -6.58 -4.60 11.57
C SER A 51 -6.82 -4.04 10.17
N SER A 52 -8.10 -3.81 9.85
CA SER A 52 -8.46 -2.90 8.77
C SER A 52 -7.80 -1.53 8.98
N TRP A 53 -7.50 -0.87 7.87
CA TRP A 53 -7.10 0.53 7.91
C TRP A 53 -8.22 1.39 8.49
N THR A 54 -7.83 2.42 9.25
CA THR A 54 -8.75 3.51 9.56
C THR A 54 -9.13 4.26 8.29
N GLU A 55 -10.18 5.06 8.39
CA GLU A 55 -10.45 6.10 7.41
C GLU A 55 -9.24 7.05 7.27
N TRP A 56 -9.15 7.67 6.10
CA TRP A 56 -8.17 8.71 5.85
C TRP A 56 -8.46 9.93 6.73
N SER A 57 -7.42 10.52 7.31
CA SER A 57 -7.53 11.82 7.96
C SER A 57 -7.93 12.90 6.95
N SER A 58 -8.46 14.01 7.47
CA SER A 58 -8.57 15.24 6.68
C SER A 58 -7.21 15.62 6.07
N CYS A 59 -7.25 16.25 4.91
CA CYS A 59 -6.04 16.73 4.25
C CYS A 59 -5.37 17.80 5.12
N SER A 60 -4.03 17.79 5.20
CA SER A 60 -3.28 18.77 6.00
C SER A 60 -3.44 20.21 5.53
N ARG A 61 -3.86 20.44 4.28
CA ARG A 61 -4.11 21.76 3.68
C ARG A 61 -5.26 21.67 2.67
N SER A 62 -5.88 22.81 2.35
CA SER A 62 -6.90 22.94 1.31
C SER A 62 -6.34 23.28 -0.08
N CYS A 63 -5.07 23.65 -0.19
CA CYS A 63 -4.36 23.95 -1.44
C CYS A 63 -2.85 23.69 -1.27
N GLY A 64 -2.11 23.76 -2.38
CA GLY A 64 -0.65 23.77 -2.37
C GLY A 64 -0.03 22.45 -1.90
N THR A 65 -0.67 21.33 -2.27
CA THR A 65 -0.25 19.95 -1.98
C THR A 65 -0.21 19.64 -0.48
N GLY A 66 -1.32 19.08 0.02
CA GLY A 66 -1.42 18.53 1.37
C GLY A 66 -1.18 17.02 1.44
N VAL A 67 -1.16 16.50 2.67
CA VAL A 67 -1.00 15.06 2.96
C VAL A 67 -2.15 14.61 3.87
N ALA A 68 -2.77 13.48 3.53
CA ALA A 68 -3.69 12.75 4.39
C ALA A 68 -3.03 11.46 4.85
N SER A 69 -3.36 10.99 6.05
CA SER A 69 -2.78 9.76 6.62
C SER A 69 -3.84 8.83 7.16
N ARG A 70 -3.54 7.54 7.18
CA ARG A 70 -4.36 6.50 7.82
C ARG A 70 -3.47 5.54 8.58
N VAL A 71 -4.04 4.87 9.58
CA VAL A 71 -3.31 3.95 10.44
C VAL A 71 -4.00 2.60 10.51
N ARG A 72 -3.27 1.57 10.92
CA ARG A 72 -3.81 0.26 11.27
C ARG A 72 -3.06 -0.30 12.46
N GLU A 73 -3.71 -1.16 13.21
CA GLU A 73 -3.17 -1.74 14.43
C GLU A 73 -2.75 -3.19 14.20
N CYS A 74 -1.68 -3.61 14.85
CA CYS A 74 -1.24 -4.99 14.83
C CYS A 74 -1.86 -5.73 16.03
N LYS A 75 -2.84 -6.59 15.79
CA LYS A 75 -3.63 -7.27 16.84
C LYS A 75 -3.28 -8.75 16.90
N ASP A 76 -3.26 -9.30 18.10
CA ASP A 76 -3.15 -10.75 18.30
C ASP A 76 -4.48 -11.43 17.89
N HIS A 77 -4.40 -12.28 16.88
CA HIS A 77 -5.51 -13.05 16.34
C HIS A 77 -5.54 -14.50 16.91
N VAL A 78 -4.53 -14.91 17.68
CA VAL A 78 -4.34 -16.29 18.17
C VAL A 78 -4.64 -16.45 19.68
N SER A 79 -5.19 -15.43 20.33
CA SER A 79 -5.57 -15.44 21.76
C SER A 79 -6.52 -16.57 22.21
N ARG A 80 -7.03 -17.41 21.29
CA ARG A 80 -7.89 -18.57 21.60
C ARG A 80 -7.17 -19.92 21.71
N ARG A 81 -5.85 -20.01 21.47
CA ARG A 81 -5.10 -21.29 21.56
C ARG A 81 -3.83 -21.19 22.41
N HIS A 82 -3.93 -21.56 23.68
CA HIS A 82 -2.81 -21.62 24.64
C HIS A 82 -1.63 -22.49 24.19
N SER A 83 -1.85 -23.48 23.33
CA SER A 83 -0.78 -24.37 22.83
C SER A 83 0.23 -23.65 21.92
N TYR A 84 -0.22 -22.63 21.16
CA TYR A 84 0.63 -21.91 20.23
C TYR A 84 1.53 -20.87 20.93
N ILE A 85 1.02 -20.23 21.99
CA ILE A 85 1.78 -19.30 22.83
C ILE A 85 3.01 -19.99 23.44
N ARG A 86 2.83 -21.20 24.00
CA ARG A 86 3.93 -21.99 24.59
C ARG A 86 5.01 -22.38 23.59
N TYR A 87 4.64 -22.69 22.35
CA TYR A 87 5.59 -23.02 21.29
C TYR A 87 6.50 -21.82 20.95
N TYR A 88 5.91 -20.64 20.71
CA TYR A 88 6.68 -19.42 20.39
C TYR A 88 7.53 -18.95 21.57
N GLN A 89 7.03 -19.06 22.81
CA GLN A 89 7.81 -18.76 24.02
C GLN A 89 9.01 -19.70 24.18
N ARG A 90 8.81 -21.02 24.00
CA ARG A 90 9.89 -22.02 24.07
C ARG A 90 10.96 -21.79 23.00
N HIS A 91 10.55 -21.39 21.80
CA HIS A 91 11.45 -21.10 20.68
C HIS A 91 11.90 -19.63 20.61
N LYS A 92 11.54 -18.80 21.60
CA LYS A 92 11.82 -17.34 21.64
C LYS A 92 11.48 -16.60 20.33
N MET A 93 10.45 -17.06 19.62
CA MET A 93 10.03 -16.45 18.37
C MET A 93 9.13 -15.24 18.65
N LYS A 94 9.52 -14.07 18.14
CA LYS A 94 8.72 -12.85 18.23
C LYS A 94 7.68 -12.84 17.12
N SER A 95 6.40 -12.92 17.47
CA SER A 95 5.32 -12.66 16.52
C SER A 95 5.12 -11.15 16.37
N SER A 96 5.05 -10.67 15.13
CA SER A 96 4.80 -9.27 14.80
C SER A 96 4.18 -9.18 13.41
N CYS A 97 3.39 -8.14 13.16
CA CYS A 97 2.84 -7.94 11.84
C CYS A 97 3.91 -7.43 10.88
N VAL A 98 3.99 -8.03 9.70
CA VAL A 98 4.91 -7.59 8.65
C VAL A 98 4.26 -6.46 7.85
N GLY A 99 4.95 -5.31 7.72
CA GLY A 99 4.54 -4.18 6.88
C GLY A 99 4.37 -2.86 7.64
N LYS A 100 3.87 -1.83 6.95
CA LYS A 100 3.71 -0.47 7.51
C LYS A 100 2.48 -0.38 8.42
N TYR A 101 2.59 0.33 9.55
CA TYR A 101 1.46 0.63 10.45
C TYR A 101 0.71 1.92 10.06
N LYS A 102 1.36 2.80 9.29
CA LYS A 102 0.84 4.09 8.85
C LYS A 102 1.08 4.28 7.35
N ASP A 103 0.11 4.88 6.70
CA ASP A 103 0.12 5.16 5.27
C ASP A 103 -0.25 6.63 5.01
N PHE A 104 0.23 7.16 3.88
CA PHE A 104 0.11 8.56 3.51
C PHE A 104 -0.28 8.71 2.05
N LYS A 105 -1.09 9.71 1.73
CA LYS A 105 -1.41 10.10 0.36
C LYS A 105 -1.38 11.61 0.19
N THR A 106 -1.06 12.05 -1.01
CA THR A 106 -1.18 13.45 -1.41
C THR A 106 -2.66 13.80 -1.61
N CYS A 107 -3.05 15.03 -1.27
CA CYS A 107 -4.37 15.58 -1.46
C CYS A 107 -4.30 17.09 -1.70
N ASN A 108 -5.34 17.68 -2.29
CA ASN A 108 -5.47 19.13 -2.52
C ASN A 108 -4.22 19.75 -3.18
N THR A 109 -3.95 19.32 -4.41
CA THR A 109 -2.77 19.71 -5.20
C THR A 109 -2.92 21.03 -5.94
N ASP A 110 -4.13 21.61 -5.96
CA ASP A 110 -4.40 22.88 -6.63
C ASP A 110 -3.55 24.01 -6.06
N GLU A 111 -3.13 24.93 -6.92
CA GLU A 111 -2.31 26.06 -6.52
C GLU A 111 -3.02 26.91 -5.46
N CYS A 112 -2.26 27.37 -4.47
CA CYS A 112 -2.80 28.33 -3.51
C CYS A 112 -2.85 29.75 -4.12
N PRO A 113 -3.75 30.63 -3.64
CA PRO A 113 -3.76 32.04 -4.02
C PRO A 113 -2.39 32.71 -3.84
N LYS A 114 -2.06 33.69 -4.69
CA LYS A 114 -0.73 34.35 -4.72
C LYS A 114 -0.25 34.91 -3.37
N ASN A 115 -1.16 35.32 -2.50
CA ASN A 115 -0.84 35.88 -1.18
C ASN A 115 -0.91 34.85 -0.04
N SER A 116 -0.91 33.56 -0.35
CA SER A 116 -0.92 32.50 0.65
C SER A 116 0.48 32.29 1.25
N LYS A 117 0.51 31.90 2.53
CA LYS A 117 1.76 31.55 3.20
C LYS A 117 2.26 30.18 2.70
N SER A 118 3.57 30.02 2.62
CA SER A 118 4.17 28.73 2.33
C SER A 118 3.91 27.76 3.50
N PHE A 119 3.85 26.46 3.22
CA PHE A 119 3.63 25.46 4.27
C PHE A 119 4.70 25.52 5.36
N ARG A 120 5.97 25.76 4.98
CA ARG A 120 7.07 25.92 5.92
C ARG A 120 6.87 27.16 6.80
N ALA A 121 6.38 28.27 6.24
CA ALA A 121 6.05 29.48 7.00
C ALA A 121 4.95 29.22 8.04
N GLU A 122 3.87 28.55 7.66
CA GLU A 122 2.78 28.19 8.59
C GLU A 122 3.26 27.29 9.75
N GLN A 123 4.18 26.35 9.47
CA GLN A 123 4.77 25.51 10.51
C GLN A 123 5.62 26.31 11.48
N CYS A 124 6.43 27.25 10.98
CA CYS A 124 7.29 28.08 11.82
C CYS A 124 6.49 29.07 12.67
N GLU A 125 5.43 29.65 12.14
CA GLU A 125 4.58 30.58 12.89
C GLU A 125 3.94 29.95 14.14
N LYS A 126 3.73 28.63 14.17
CA LYS A 126 3.26 27.91 15.37
C LYS A 126 4.22 28.04 16.56
N PHE A 127 5.48 28.37 16.32
CA PHE A 127 6.48 28.60 17.37
C PHE A 127 6.52 30.06 17.83
N ASN A 128 5.89 31.00 17.11
CA ASN A 128 5.88 32.43 17.49
C ASN A 128 5.21 32.68 18.85
N VAL A 129 4.27 31.81 19.23
CA VAL A 129 3.58 31.88 20.52
C VAL A 129 4.38 31.25 21.66
N LYS A 130 5.38 30.43 21.34
CA LYS A 130 6.19 29.68 22.32
C LYS A 130 7.31 30.57 22.87
N VAL A 131 7.51 30.52 24.19
CA VAL A 131 8.65 31.18 24.85
C VAL A 131 9.86 30.25 24.74
N PHE A 132 10.94 30.73 24.12
CA PHE A 132 12.13 29.94 23.92
C PHE A 132 13.17 30.25 25.02
N HIS A 133 13.69 29.19 25.66
CA HIS A 133 14.60 29.26 26.82
C HIS A 133 14.11 30.13 27.99
N GLY A 134 12.80 30.29 28.17
CA GLY A 134 12.24 31.08 29.27
C GLY A 134 12.54 32.57 29.22
N ARG A 135 13.14 33.09 28.13
CA ARG A 135 13.55 34.49 28.04
C ARG A 135 12.53 35.35 27.31
N ARG A 136 12.13 34.93 26.11
CA ARG A 136 11.27 35.72 25.22
C ARG A 136 10.67 34.85 24.10
N ARG A 137 9.65 35.40 23.44
CA ARG A 137 9.10 34.88 22.18
C ARG A 137 9.92 35.43 21.02
N TYR A 138 9.97 34.67 19.93
CA TYR A 138 10.67 35.05 18.69
C TYR A 138 9.72 34.90 17.52
N ARG A 139 9.99 35.62 16.43
CA ARG A 139 9.38 35.35 15.13
C ARG A 139 10.24 34.31 14.43
N TRP A 140 9.67 33.13 14.24
CA TRP A 140 10.30 32.00 13.59
C TRP A 140 10.03 32.07 12.10
N GLU A 141 11.10 31.98 11.31
CA GLU A 141 11.04 32.04 9.86
C GLU A 141 11.51 30.71 9.25
N PRO A 142 11.00 30.35 8.05
CA PRO A 142 11.48 29.20 7.30
C PRO A 142 12.97 29.25 7.03
N TYR A 143 13.69 28.22 7.45
CA TYR A 143 15.06 28.00 7.01
C TYR A 143 15.11 26.95 5.90
N TYR A 144 15.68 27.27 4.74
CA TYR A 144 15.64 26.37 3.57
C TYR A 144 16.85 25.43 3.44
N GLN A 145 17.87 25.55 4.29
CA GLN A 145 19.14 24.79 4.19
C GLN A 145 19.31 23.65 5.23
N GLY A 146 18.23 23.13 5.83
CA GLY A 146 18.26 21.86 6.59
C GLY A 146 17.69 21.88 8.02
N SER A 147 17.62 23.03 8.67
CA SER A 147 16.88 23.26 9.92
C SER A 147 15.38 23.54 9.67
N ILE A 148 14.52 23.28 10.66
CA ILE A 148 13.05 23.38 10.53
C ILE A 148 12.57 24.84 10.52
N CYS A 149 13.05 25.68 11.45
CA CYS A 149 12.71 27.09 11.59
C CYS A 149 13.88 27.80 12.30
N VAL A 150 14.10 29.08 12.01
CA VAL A 150 15.12 29.94 12.65
C VAL A 150 14.53 31.20 13.22
#